data_AF-A0A1G6Q9R6-F1
#
_entry.id   AF-A0A1G6Q9R6-F1
#
_cell.length_a   1.000
_cell.length_b   1.000
_cell.length_c   1.000
_cell.angle_alpha   90.00
_cell.angle_beta   90.00
_cell.angle_gamma   90.00
#
_symmetry.space_group_name_H-M   'P 1'
#
loop_
_entity.id
_entity.type
_entity.pdbx_description
1 polymer ?
#
loop_
_entity_poly.entity_id
_entity_poly.type
_entity_poly.pdbx_seq_one_letter_code
_entity_poly.pdbx_strand_id
1 'polypeptide(L)'
;MTTLTLIGKPDCHLCDVAEQIVETVVADLPARVAERVDIEQASIADNPALHAVWWEKIPVVLIDGELHAHWRVSADRLRAALIAADPEGASA
;
A
#
# COMPACT_ATOMS: atom_id res chain seq x y z
N MET A 1 11.23 7.45 5.78
CA MET A 1 9.84 7.71 5.36
C MET A 1 9.55 6.67 4.30
N THR A 2 8.63 5.75 4.59
CA THR A 2 8.24 4.65 3.73
C THR A 2 6.98 5.07 2.98
N THR A 3 7.04 5.08 1.65
CA THR A 3 5.88 5.48 0.83
C THR A 3 5.05 4.25 0.47
N LEU A 4 3.83 4.17 1.00
CA LEU A 4 2.84 3.16 0.65
C LEU A 4 1.92 3.72 -0.42
N THR A 5 1.99 3.19 -1.64
CA THR A 5 1.11 3.60 -2.74
C THR A 5 0.04 2.54 -3.00
N LEU A 6 -1.23 2.91 -2.87
CA LEU A 6 -2.37 2.09 -3.27
C LEU A 6 -2.83 2.51 -4.67
N ILE A 7 -2.60 1.64 -5.64
CA ILE A 7 -3.05 1.83 -7.02
C ILE A 7 -4.36 1.05 -7.23
N GLY A 8 -5.44 1.78 -7.49
CA GLY A 8 -6.77 1.22 -7.69
C GLY A 8 -7.52 1.91 -8.82
N LYS A 9 -8.85 1.74 -8.81
CA LYS A 9 -9.77 2.54 -9.62
C LYS A 9 -11.02 2.84 -8.80
N PRO A 10 -11.72 3.95 -9.09
CA PRO A 10 -13.05 4.19 -8.54
C PRO A 10 -14.01 3.08 -8.95
N ASP A 11 -15.03 2.82 -8.13
CA ASP A 11 -16.04 1.78 -8.35
C ASP A 11 -15.44 0.36 -8.44
N CYS A 12 -14.54 0.04 -7.50
CA CYS A 12 -13.93 -1.28 -7.41
C CYS A 12 -13.94 -1.81 -5.98
N HIS A 13 -14.82 -2.77 -5.72
CA HIS A 13 -14.99 -3.38 -4.41
C HIS A 13 -13.68 -3.91 -3.80
N LEU A 14 -12.78 -4.46 -4.62
CA LEU A 14 -11.48 -4.93 -4.13
C LEU A 14 -10.57 -3.78 -3.69
N CYS A 15 -10.65 -2.62 -4.36
CA CYS A 15 -9.88 -1.44 -3.98
C CYS A 15 -10.39 -0.87 -2.64
N ASP A 16 -11.71 -0.82 -2.44
CA ASP A 16 -12.30 -0.38 -1.15
C ASP A 16 -11.87 -1.27 0.01
N VAL A 17 -11.78 -2.59 -0.22
CA VAL A 17 -11.28 -3.53 0.78
C VAL A 17 -9.79 -3.32 1.05
N ALA A 18 -9.00 -3.08 0.01
CA ALA A 18 -7.57 -2.82 0.15
C ALA A 18 -7.30 -1.52 0.94
N GLU A 19 -8.06 -0.44 0.68
CA GLU A 19 -7.97 0.82 1.41
C GLU A 19 -8.27 0.62 2.90
N GLN A 20 -9.39 -0.02 3.24
CA GLN A 20 -9.74 -0.33 4.63
C GLN A 20 -8.65 -1.15 5.34
N ILE A 21 -8.03 -2.10 4.64
CA ILE A 21 -6.93 -2.88 5.19
C ILE A 21 -5.71 -1.99 5.47
N VAL A 22 -5.35 -1.11 4.52
CA VAL A 22 -4.24 -0.17 4.69
C VAL A 22 -4.48 0.74 5.89
N GLU A 23 -5.65 1.37 5.98
CA GLU A 23 -6.02 2.24 7.09
C GLU A 23 -5.97 1.49 8.44
N THR A 24 -6.55 0.28 8.49
CA THR A 24 -6.54 -0.55 9.69
C THR A 24 -5.11 -0.92 10.11
N VAL A 25 -4.26 -1.30 9.16
CA VAL A 25 -2.87 -1.67 9.44
C VAL A 25 -2.09 -0.47 9.95
N VAL A 26 -2.20 0.68 9.29
CA VAL A 26 -1.48 1.89 9.70
C VAL A 26 -1.95 2.38 11.07
N ALA A 27 -3.25 2.26 11.38
CA ALA A 27 -3.77 2.57 12.71
C ALA A 27 -3.28 1.62 13.81
N ASP A 28 -3.03 0.34 13.48
CA ASP A 28 -2.53 -0.67 14.44
C ASP A 28 -0.98 -0.72 14.51
N LEU A 29 -0.28 0.01 13.64
CA LEU A 29 1.18 0.11 13.67
C LEU A 29 1.66 0.92 14.88
N PRO A 30 2.88 0.64 15.39
CA PRO A 30 3.49 1.49 16.41
C PRO A 30 3.63 2.93 15.90
N ALA A 31 3.31 3.92 16.74
CA ALA A 31 3.35 5.35 16.37
C ALA A 31 4.63 5.76 15.64
N ARG A 32 5.80 5.34 16.13
CA ARG A 32 7.11 5.61 15.50
C ARG A 32 7.21 5.16 14.02
N VAL A 33 6.52 4.09 13.66
CA VAL A 33 6.49 3.55 12.29
C VAL A 33 5.39 4.25 11.51
N ALA A 34 4.18 4.34 12.08
CA ALA A 34 3.03 4.98 11.45
C ALA A 34 3.31 6.45 11.06
N GLU A 35 4.00 7.21 11.91
CA GLU A 35 4.45 8.60 11.63
C GLU A 35 5.44 8.70 10.47
N ARG A 36 6.02 7.58 10.04
CA ARG A 36 6.98 7.50 8.93
C ARG A 36 6.38 6.86 7.68
N VAL A 37 5.14 6.39 7.73
CA VAL A 37 4.45 5.83 6.58
C VAL A 37 3.66 6.94 5.91
N ASP A 38 3.98 7.20 4.65
CA ASP A 38 3.23 8.12 3.80
C ASP A 38 2.30 7.31 2.90
N ILE A 39 0.99 7.57 2.95
CA ILE A 39 -0.01 6.82 2.18
C ILE A 39 -0.39 7.65 0.95
N GLU A 40 -0.05 7.14 -0.22
CA GLU A 40 -0.44 7.73 -1.50
C GLU A 40 -1.52 6.89 -2.17
N GLN A 41 -2.54 7.55 -2.70
CA GLN A 41 -3.56 6.90 -3.51
C GLN A 41 -3.38 7.29 -4.98
N ALA A 42 -3.39 6.28 -5.84
CA ALA A 42 -3.28 6.48 -7.27
C ALA A 42 -4.35 5.69 -8.01
N SER A 43 -4.91 6.30 -9.07
CA SER A 43 -5.99 5.72 -9.84
C SER A 43 -5.54 5.44 -11.26
N ILE A 44 -5.77 4.20 -11.73
CA ILE A 44 -5.56 3.86 -13.14
C ILE A 44 -6.61 4.52 -14.05
N ALA A 45 -7.73 5.02 -13.50
CA ALA A 45 -8.74 5.71 -14.29
C ALA A 45 -8.26 7.11 -14.71
N ASP A 46 -7.45 7.75 -13.87
CA ASP A 46 -6.97 9.11 -14.07
C ASP A 46 -5.56 9.14 -14.69
N ASN A 47 -4.84 8.03 -14.65
CA ASN A 47 -3.46 7.93 -15.12
C ASN A 47 -3.27 6.81 -16.17
N PRO A 48 -3.12 7.16 -17.46
CA PRO A 48 -2.96 6.17 -18.53
C PRO A 48 -1.65 5.38 -18.43
N ALA A 49 -0.61 5.93 -17.81
CA ALA A 49 0.65 5.21 -17.59
C ALA A 49 0.47 4.11 -16.54
N LEU A 50 -0.25 4.39 -15.44
CA LEU A 50 -0.59 3.37 -14.45
C LEU A 50 -1.55 2.33 -15.02
N HIS A 51 -2.52 2.77 -15.83
CA HIS A 51 -3.41 1.85 -16.54
C HIS A 51 -2.61 0.85 -17.37
N ALA A 52 -1.70 1.30 -18.23
CA ALA A 52 -0.92 0.40 -19.10
C ALA A 52 -0.13 -0.68 -18.34
N VAL A 53 0.29 -0.40 -17.10
CA VAL A 53 1.13 -1.30 -16.31
C VAL A 53 0.31 -2.19 -15.35
N TRP A 54 -0.71 -1.63 -14.71
CA TRP A 54 -1.37 -2.22 -13.55
C TRP A 54 -2.83 -2.62 -13.75
N TRP A 55 -3.46 -2.29 -14.89
CA TRP A 55 -4.91 -2.48 -15.08
C TRP A 55 -5.42 -3.91 -14.86
N GLU A 56 -4.61 -4.94 -15.12
CA GLU A 56 -4.97 -6.36 -14.90
C GLU A 56 -4.68 -6.86 -13.47
N LYS A 57 -4.03 -6.03 -12.65
CA LYS A 57 -3.49 -6.40 -11.34
C LYS A 57 -4.10 -5.61 -10.18
N ILE A 58 -4.91 -4.58 -10.45
CA ILE A 58 -5.55 -3.79 -9.39
C ILE A 58 -6.44 -4.65 -8.46
N PRO A 59 -6.53 -4.34 -7.15
CA PRO A 59 -5.74 -3.33 -6.44
C PRO A 59 -4.27 -3.74 -6.31
N VAL A 60 -3.36 -2.77 -6.48
CA VAL A 60 -1.91 -2.95 -6.34
C VAL A 60 -1.42 -2.10 -5.16
N VAL A 61 -0.59 -2.68 -4.31
CA VAL A 61 0.09 -1.99 -3.22
C VAL A 61 1.58 -1.96 -3.52
N LEU A 62 2.15 -0.76 -3.55
CA LEU A 62 3.58 -0.54 -3.62
C LEU A 62 4.10 -0.05 -2.26
N ILE A 63 5.30 -0.45 -1.90
CA ILE A 63 6.04 0.07 -0.74
C ILE A 63 7.38 0.58 -1.26
N ASP A 64 7.65 1.87 -1.07
CA ASP A 64 8.82 2.58 -1.62
C ASP A 64 8.99 2.35 -3.14
N GLY A 65 7.87 2.26 -3.86
CA GLY A 65 7.82 2.00 -5.30
C GLY A 65 7.97 0.52 -5.70
N GLU A 66 8.20 -0.38 -4.74
CA GLU A 66 8.32 -1.82 -4.98
C GLU A 66 6.98 -2.54 -4.83
N LEU A 67 6.67 -3.46 -5.75
CA LEU A 67 5.42 -4.21 -5.74
C LEU A 67 5.34 -5.14 -4.52
N HIS A 68 4.47 -4.79 -3.57
CA HIS A 68 4.24 -5.60 -2.38
C HIS A 68 3.12 -6.62 -2.58
N ALA A 69 1.97 -6.18 -3.08
CA ALA A 69 0.79 -7.03 -3.25
C ALA A 69 -0.06 -6.59 -4.44
N HIS A 70 -0.77 -7.54 -5.04
CA HIS A 70 -1.80 -7.29 -6.03
C HIS A 70 -2.98 -8.25 -5.85
N TRP A 71 -4.19 -7.85 -6.26
CA TRP A 71 -5.48 -8.54 -6.09
C TRP A 71 -5.96 -8.75 -4.65
N ARG A 72 -5.12 -9.31 -3.78
CA ARG A 72 -5.46 -9.62 -2.39
C ARG A 72 -4.41 -9.03 -1.45
N VAL A 73 -4.78 -7.93 -0.82
CA VAL A 73 -3.99 -7.32 0.26
C VAL A 73 -4.26 -8.09 1.55
N SER A 74 -3.20 -8.45 2.28
CA SER A 74 -3.32 -9.12 3.58
C SER A 74 -2.78 -8.20 4.66
N ALA A 75 -3.60 -7.86 5.65
CA ALA A 75 -3.23 -6.93 6.73
C ALA A 75 -1.93 -7.34 7.43
N ASP A 76 -1.80 -8.63 7.76
CA ASP A 76 -0.64 -9.17 8.46
C ASP A 76 0.65 -9.04 7.64
N ARG A 77 0.59 -9.34 6.33
CA ARG A 77 1.74 -9.19 5.42
C ARG A 77 2.12 -7.73 5.21
N LEU A 78 1.12 -6.87 5.05
CA LEU A 78 1.35 -5.44 4.86
C LEU A 78 2.02 -4.85 6.10
N ARG A 79 1.53 -5.19 7.29
CA ARG A 79 2.13 -4.78 8.56
C ARG A 79 3.57 -5.24 8.67
N ALA A 80 3.84 -6.52 8.42
CA ALA A 80 5.18 -7.08 8.49
C ALA A 80 6.14 -6.37 7.52
N ALA A 81 5.68 -6.06 6.31
CA ALA A 81 6.47 -5.35 5.32
C ALA A 81 6.73 -3.89 5.73
N LEU A 82 5.74 -3.17 6.26
CA LEU A 82 5.94 -1.80 6.75
C LEU A 82 6.91 -1.74 7.95
N ILE A 83 6.86 -2.74 8.83
CA ILE A 83 7.82 -2.86 9.94
C ILE A 83 9.23 -3.19 9.42
N ALA A 84 9.34 -4.05 8.41
CA ALA A 84 10.62 -4.43 7.81
C ALA A 84 11.22 -3.33 6.92
N ALA A 85 10.37 -2.51 6.30
CA ALA A 85 10.76 -1.37 5.47
C ALA A 85 11.21 -0.17 6.31
N ASP A 86 10.88 -0.10 7.61
CA ASP A 86 11.41 0.92 8.51
C ASP A 86 12.94 0.74 8.64
N PRO A 87 13.76 1.67 8.10
CA PRO A 87 15.20 1.51 8.06
C PRO A 87 15.87 1.60 9.44
N GLU A 88 15.16 2.12 10.45
CA GLU A 88 15.66 2.16 11.83
C GLU A 88 15.38 0.86 12.60
N GLY A 89 14.38 0.08 12.19
CA GLY A 89 14.10 -1.26 12.71
C GLY A 89 15.13 -2.33 12.28
N ALA A 90 15.85 -2.09 11.18
CA ALA A 90 16.90 -2.99 10.67
C ALA A 90 18.27 -2.82 11.38
N SER A 91 18.40 -1.83 12.27
CA SER A 91 19.66 -1.50 12.95
C SER A 91 19.70 -1.89 14.44
N ALA A 92 18.82 -2.79 14.90
CA ALA A 92 18.80 -3.28 16.29
C ALA A 92 19.41 -4.68 16.43
#